data_AF-A0A9P5PI80-F1
#
_entry.id   AF-A0A9P5PI80-F1
#
_cell.length_a   1.000
_cell.length_b   1.000
_cell.length_c   1.000
_cell.angle_alpha   90.00
_cell.angle_beta   90.00
_cell.angle_gamma   90.00
#
_symmetry.space_group_name_H-M   'P 1'
#
loop_
_entity.id
_entity.type
_entity.pdbx_description
1 polymer ?
#
loop_
_entity_poly.entity_id
_entity_poly.type
_entity_poly.pdbx_seq_one_letter_code
_entity_poly.pdbx_strand_id
1 'polypeptide(L)'
;MAAPRRRLTQAEWTAIAPTGIEFPNLVPFAPDSQVWVTGEPDPLYNCFAWTLGREDRWLIPGLSIEKVDNYYVSYAEFDECTEEEADIDVWMAQDDDSDLEYVVKHFSRLNRTLGVWESKMGKCARITHPREALAGPSYGNIRAHYRIARPAPADLIRAPSAHGRLDQLAQDLAGVFPLLSTKFNDAYEGWWSLWPAIIPKADERPPTGLLQHDAYGAIVLNMGPRTLPLVVQKMQFSNHGPAVYIYERVMEDLKEYDFRVDEQSDVTNYIDWLNRMWKSVLLYLKLYESFLQGAEITRNAGGGLYDNIEEAIYDDGDNTGSRLTVSILPFIILEYRTHPSEPWDAILRRIVKKAPINAPNRDNYYKPWADWFAELSSTNNNAP
;
A
#
# COMPACT_ATOMS: atom_id res chain seq x y z
N MET A 1 -4.94 -23.15 -13.04
CA MET A 1 -5.08 -24.31 -12.13
C MET A 1 -6.56 -24.64 -12.02
N ALA A 2 -6.95 -25.92 -12.04
CA ALA A 2 -8.34 -26.30 -11.82
C ALA A 2 -8.73 -25.96 -10.37
N ALA A 3 -9.68 -25.04 -10.20
CA ALA A 3 -10.17 -24.66 -8.88
C ALA A 3 -10.69 -25.89 -8.11
N PRO A 4 -10.37 -26.04 -6.82
CA PRO A 4 -10.88 -27.13 -6.01
C PRO A 4 -12.42 -27.03 -5.97
N ARG A 5 -13.13 -28.03 -6.52
CA ARG A 5 -14.60 -28.10 -6.48
C ARG A 5 -15.02 -29.00 -5.34
N ARG A 6 -15.21 -28.40 -4.16
CA ARG A 6 -15.82 -29.09 -3.00
C ARG A 6 -17.07 -28.36 -2.56
N ARG A 7 -17.91 -29.05 -1.79
CA ARG A 7 -19.01 -28.41 -1.08
C ARG A 7 -18.45 -27.61 0.10
N LEU A 8 -19.18 -26.56 0.47
CA LEU A 8 -18.96 -25.88 1.74
C LEU A 8 -19.22 -26.86 2.88
N THR A 9 -18.40 -26.78 3.92
CA THR A 9 -18.72 -27.40 5.21
C THR A 9 -19.87 -26.63 5.87
N GLN A 10 -20.54 -27.25 6.84
CA GLN A 10 -21.59 -26.57 7.62
C GLN A 10 -21.05 -25.30 8.31
N ALA A 11 -19.81 -25.33 8.79
CA ALA A 11 -19.18 -24.19 9.45
C ALA A 11 -18.94 -23.02 8.48
N GLU A 12 -18.44 -23.31 7.27
CA GLU A 12 -18.24 -22.28 6.24
C GLU A 12 -19.56 -21.70 5.74
N TRP A 13 -20.59 -22.54 5.65
CA TRP A 13 -21.93 -22.07 5.33
C TRP A 13 -22.44 -21.07 6.37
N THR A 14 -22.35 -21.42 7.65
CA THR A 14 -22.72 -20.52 8.75
C THR A 14 -21.87 -19.26 8.77
N ALA A 15 -20.61 -19.30 8.31
CA ALA A 15 -19.77 -18.09 8.22
C ALA A 15 -20.20 -17.13 7.09
N ILE A 16 -20.79 -17.65 6.00
CA ILE A 16 -21.24 -16.86 4.85
C ILE A 16 -22.69 -16.38 5.02
N ALA A 17 -23.55 -17.20 5.62
CA ALA A 17 -24.97 -16.92 5.79
C ALA A 17 -25.42 -17.34 7.21
N PRO A 18 -24.97 -16.65 8.26
CA PRO A 18 -25.12 -17.09 9.66
C PRO A 18 -26.57 -17.29 10.09
N THR A 19 -27.49 -16.49 9.54
CA THR A 19 -28.92 -16.55 9.87
C THR A 19 -29.76 -17.16 8.74
N GLY A 20 -29.19 -17.38 7.55
CA GLY A 20 -29.92 -17.73 6.34
C GLY A 20 -30.86 -16.64 5.81
N ILE A 21 -31.08 -15.56 6.58
CA ILE A 21 -31.94 -14.42 6.21
C ILE A 21 -31.21 -13.49 5.24
N GLU A 22 -29.88 -13.45 5.32
CA GLU A 22 -29.05 -12.56 4.50
C GLU A 22 -29.14 -12.87 3.01
N PHE A 23 -29.22 -14.15 2.66
CA PHE A 23 -29.29 -14.65 1.28
C PHE A 23 -30.37 -15.75 1.17
N PRO A 24 -31.66 -15.39 1.21
CA PRO A 24 -32.76 -16.35 1.24
C PRO A 24 -32.81 -17.28 0.01
N ASN A 25 -32.21 -16.85 -1.10
CA ASN A 25 -32.16 -17.59 -2.36
C ASN A 25 -30.92 -18.50 -2.48
N LEU A 26 -29.96 -18.41 -1.55
CA LEU A 26 -28.76 -19.24 -1.56
C LEU A 26 -29.01 -20.53 -0.78
N VAL A 27 -29.10 -21.67 -1.48
CA VAL A 27 -29.42 -22.97 -0.87
C VAL A 27 -28.20 -23.90 -0.86
N PRO A 28 -27.70 -24.31 0.32
CA PRO A 28 -26.38 -24.95 0.47
C PRO A 28 -26.32 -26.43 0.11
N PHE A 29 -27.43 -27.14 0.27
CA PHE A 29 -27.44 -28.60 0.32
C PHE A 29 -28.55 -29.22 -0.54
N ALA A 30 -29.13 -28.46 -1.47
CA ALA A 30 -30.04 -29.03 -2.45
C ALA A 30 -29.23 -29.97 -3.38
N PRO A 31 -29.77 -31.14 -3.79
CA PRO A 31 -29.08 -32.07 -4.70
C PRO A 31 -28.64 -31.42 -6.02
N ASP A 32 -29.36 -30.38 -6.44
CA ASP A 32 -29.18 -29.51 -7.60
C ASP A 32 -28.51 -28.17 -7.27
N SER A 33 -28.05 -27.98 -6.02
CA SER A 33 -27.37 -26.75 -5.61
C SER A 33 -26.14 -26.48 -6.48
N GLN A 34 -26.13 -25.32 -7.12
CA GLN A 34 -25.01 -24.79 -7.87
C GLN A 34 -23.94 -24.15 -6.98
N VAL A 35 -23.99 -24.36 -5.66
CA VAL A 35 -23.01 -23.80 -4.71
C VAL A 35 -21.83 -24.75 -4.53
N TRP A 36 -20.69 -24.35 -5.10
CA TRP A 36 -19.41 -25.03 -5.00
C TRP A 36 -18.35 -24.04 -4.59
N VAL A 37 -17.43 -24.46 -3.73
CA VAL A 37 -16.20 -23.69 -3.49
C VAL A 37 -15.39 -23.70 -4.78
N THR A 38 -14.86 -22.55 -5.17
CA THR A 38 -13.90 -22.40 -6.28
C THR A 38 -12.67 -21.58 -5.91
N GLY A 39 -12.61 -21.10 -4.67
CA GLY A 39 -11.43 -20.53 -4.04
C GLY A 39 -11.55 -20.70 -2.54
N GLU A 40 -10.47 -21.14 -1.91
CA GLU A 40 -10.43 -21.32 -0.45
C GLU A 40 -10.55 -19.97 0.28
N PRO A 41 -10.97 -19.96 1.56
CA PRO A 41 -10.98 -18.74 2.36
C PRO A 41 -9.61 -18.07 2.37
N ASP A 42 -9.58 -16.79 2.00
CA ASP A 42 -8.37 -15.99 1.90
C ASP A 42 -8.70 -14.53 2.24
N PRO A 43 -8.08 -13.94 3.28
CA PRO A 43 -8.31 -12.55 3.63
C PRO A 43 -7.59 -11.56 2.69
N LEU A 44 -6.70 -12.03 1.81
CA LEU A 44 -5.89 -11.16 0.95
C LEU A 44 -6.73 -10.43 -0.09
N TYR A 45 -7.85 -10.97 -0.57
CA TYR A 45 -8.67 -10.35 -1.62
C TYR A 45 -10.19 -10.46 -1.37
N ASN A 46 -10.95 -9.56 -1.99
CA ASN A 46 -12.41 -9.47 -1.89
C ASN A 46 -13.14 -9.67 -3.23
N CYS A 47 -14.46 -9.53 -3.21
CA CYS A 47 -15.32 -9.65 -4.40
C CYS A 47 -14.95 -8.68 -5.52
N PHE A 48 -14.60 -7.44 -5.19
CA PHE A 48 -14.17 -6.47 -6.18
C PHE A 48 -12.82 -6.82 -6.82
N ALA A 49 -11.82 -7.21 -6.01
CA ALA A 49 -10.55 -7.70 -6.56
C ALA A 49 -10.74 -8.93 -7.46
N TRP A 50 -11.71 -9.80 -7.12
CA TRP A 50 -12.03 -10.97 -7.91
C TRP A 50 -12.61 -10.64 -9.30
N THR A 51 -13.43 -9.59 -9.44
CA THR A 51 -13.93 -9.16 -10.77
C THR A 51 -12.79 -8.79 -11.71
N LEU A 52 -11.72 -8.22 -11.15
CA LEU A 52 -10.48 -7.86 -11.85
C LEU A 52 -9.52 -9.04 -12.07
N GLY A 53 -9.88 -10.24 -11.60
CA GLY A 53 -9.02 -11.43 -11.67
C GLY A 53 -7.78 -11.35 -10.76
N ARG A 54 -7.89 -10.65 -9.64
CA ARG A 54 -6.84 -10.54 -8.62
C ARG A 54 -7.22 -11.36 -7.39
N GLU A 55 -6.28 -12.19 -6.94
CA GLU A 55 -6.40 -12.98 -5.71
C GLU A 55 -5.31 -12.60 -4.68
N ASP A 56 -4.48 -11.61 -4.99
CA ASP A 56 -3.30 -11.22 -4.21
C ASP A 56 -3.49 -9.97 -3.34
N ARG A 57 -4.64 -9.28 -3.44
CA ARG A 57 -4.88 -8.00 -2.76
C ARG A 57 -6.36 -7.63 -2.61
N TRP A 58 -6.66 -6.84 -1.58
CA TRP A 58 -7.98 -6.32 -1.27
C TRP A 58 -8.15 -4.94 -1.90
N LEU A 59 -9.22 -4.74 -2.67
CA LEU A 59 -9.48 -3.50 -3.40
C LEU A 59 -10.84 -2.92 -3.02
N ILE A 60 -10.94 -1.61 -2.85
CA ILE A 60 -12.18 -0.93 -2.46
C ILE A 60 -12.47 0.12 -3.53
N PRO A 61 -13.53 -0.04 -4.35
CA PRO A 61 -13.86 0.92 -5.40
C PRO A 61 -14.56 2.18 -4.87
N GLY A 62 -14.96 2.19 -3.61
CA GLY A 62 -15.89 3.20 -3.07
C GLY A 62 -17.32 2.66 -3.01
N LEU A 63 -18.26 3.50 -2.56
CA LEU A 63 -19.64 3.12 -2.26
C LEU A 63 -20.65 3.49 -3.36
N SER A 64 -20.32 4.40 -4.28
CA SER A 64 -21.21 4.80 -5.38
C SER A 64 -20.86 4.07 -6.67
N ILE A 65 -21.85 3.93 -7.56
CA ILE A 65 -21.63 3.32 -8.87
C ILE A 65 -20.65 4.12 -9.73
N GLU A 66 -20.71 5.45 -9.67
CA GLU A 66 -19.77 6.34 -10.37
C GLU A 66 -18.30 6.05 -10.02
N LYS A 67 -18.01 5.73 -8.75
CA LYS A 67 -16.64 5.37 -8.35
C LYS A 67 -16.23 4.00 -8.89
N VAL A 68 -17.19 3.06 -9.01
CA VAL A 68 -16.98 1.79 -9.71
C VAL A 68 -16.73 2.03 -11.18
N ASP A 69 -17.51 2.87 -11.85
CA ASP A 69 -17.33 3.23 -13.27
C ASP A 69 -15.95 3.83 -13.51
N ASN A 70 -15.54 4.80 -12.69
CA ASN A 70 -14.21 5.40 -12.78
C ASN A 70 -13.11 4.35 -12.59
N TYR A 71 -13.32 3.38 -11.70
CA TYR A 71 -12.39 2.26 -11.52
C TYR A 71 -12.42 1.29 -12.72
N TYR A 72 -13.57 1.01 -13.29
CA TYR A 72 -13.68 0.07 -14.39
C TYR A 72 -13.21 0.65 -15.71
N VAL A 73 -13.35 1.96 -15.93
CA VAL A 73 -12.79 2.71 -17.06
C VAL A 73 -11.29 2.89 -16.91
N SER A 74 -10.78 3.14 -15.69
CA SER A 74 -9.36 3.42 -15.50
C SER A 74 -8.48 2.16 -15.42
N TYR A 75 -9.00 1.03 -14.90
CA TYR A 75 -8.21 -0.16 -14.51
C TYR A 75 -8.38 -1.35 -15.41
N ALA A 76 -9.45 -1.37 -16.18
CA ALA A 76 -9.71 -2.38 -17.15
C ALA A 76 -10.39 -1.73 -18.35
N GLU A 77 -10.55 -2.45 -19.44
CA GLU A 77 -11.52 -2.01 -20.46
C GLU A 77 -12.80 -2.77 -20.14
N PHE A 78 -13.49 -2.34 -19.10
CA PHE A 78 -14.81 -2.86 -18.77
C PHE A 78 -15.84 -1.85 -19.26
N ASP A 79 -16.77 -2.33 -20.08
CA ASP A 79 -17.87 -1.51 -20.58
C ASP A 79 -19.09 -1.78 -19.72
N GLU A 80 -19.81 -0.75 -19.31
CA GLU A 80 -21.19 -0.91 -18.87
C GLU A 80 -21.99 -1.57 -20.01
N CYS A 81 -22.85 -2.52 -19.67
CA CYS A 81 -23.55 -3.35 -20.65
C CYS A 81 -24.94 -3.75 -20.16
N THR A 82 -25.66 -4.51 -20.98
CA THR A 82 -26.94 -5.08 -20.56
C THR A 82 -26.73 -6.33 -19.71
N GLU A 83 -27.81 -6.76 -19.05
CA GLU A 83 -27.83 -7.97 -18.23
C GLU A 83 -27.30 -9.21 -18.99
N GLU A 84 -27.65 -9.35 -20.26
CA GLU A 84 -27.32 -10.51 -21.10
C GLU A 84 -25.86 -10.58 -21.52
N GLU A 85 -25.19 -9.42 -21.55
CA GLU A 85 -23.79 -9.29 -21.95
C GLU A 85 -22.83 -9.31 -20.75
N ALA A 86 -23.38 -9.33 -19.54
CA ALA A 86 -22.66 -9.13 -18.30
C ALA A 86 -21.66 -10.25 -18.01
N ASP A 87 -20.44 -9.84 -17.70
CA ASP A 87 -19.44 -10.67 -17.05
C ASP A 87 -19.34 -10.39 -15.55
N ILE A 88 -19.84 -9.23 -15.13
CA ILE A 88 -19.77 -8.73 -13.77
C ILE A 88 -21.11 -8.10 -13.41
N ASP A 89 -21.59 -8.41 -12.22
CA ASP A 89 -22.78 -7.80 -11.63
C ASP A 89 -22.39 -7.04 -10.37
N VAL A 90 -22.94 -5.83 -10.21
CA VAL A 90 -22.79 -5.00 -9.01
C VAL A 90 -24.08 -5.02 -8.22
N TRP A 91 -23.95 -5.43 -6.95
CA TRP A 91 -25.05 -5.54 -6.01
C TRP A 91 -25.08 -4.29 -5.14
N MET A 92 -26.24 -3.66 -5.09
CA MET A 92 -26.44 -2.44 -4.31
C MET A 92 -27.67 -2.54 -3.42
N ALA A 93 -27.54 -2.00 -2.21
CA ALA A 93 -28.62 -1.90 -1.23
C ALA A 93 -28.78 -0.46 -0.76
N GLN A 94 -29.97 -0.13 -0.26
CA GLN A 94 -30.16 1.10 0.51
C GLN A 94 -29.32 1.05 1.78
N ASP A 95 -28.80 2.20 2.18
CA ASP A 95 -28.02 2.36 3.40
C ASP A 95 -28.48 3.63 4.10
N ASP A 96 -29.18 3.47 5.22
CA ASP A 96 -29.81 4.58 5.96
C ASP A 96 -28.78 5.57 6.53
N ASP A 97 -27.51 5.15 6.63
CA ASP A 97 -26.39 5.96 7.11
C ASP A 97 -25.62 6.66 5.97
N SER A 98 -26.11 6.55 4.72
CA SER A 98 -25.49 7.17 3.54
C SER A 98 -26.39 8.23 2.91
N ASP A 99 -25.78 9.30 2.39
CA ASP A 99 -26.48 10.29 1.55
C ASP A 99 -26.82 9.73 0.14
N LEU A 100 -26.40 8.50 -0.17
CA LEU A 100 -26.66 7.83 -1.45
C LEU A 100 -27.96 7.02 -1.40
N GLU A 101 -28.75 7.07 -2.47
CA GLU A 101 -29.97 6.24 -2.58
C GLU A 101 -29.66 4.74 -2.54
N TYR A 102 -28.54 4.33 -3.14
CA TYR A 102 -28.02 2.97 -3.06
C TYR A 102 -26.51 3.00 -2.94
N VAL A 103 -25.97 2.08 -2.13
CA VAL A 103 -24.53 1.87 -2.01
C VAL A 103 -24.15 0.50 -2.54
N VAL A 104 -22.96 0.43 -3.12
CA VAL A 104 -22.34 -0.80 -3.58
C VAL A 104 -21.99 -1.67 -2.37
N LYS A 105 -22.53 -2.89 -2.34
CA LYS A 105 -22.33 -3.85 -1.26
C LYS A 105 -21.50 -5.06 -1.70
N HIS A 106 -21.62 -5.49 -2.96
CA HIS A 106 -21.00 -6.72 -3.43
C HIS A 106 -20.82 -6.77 -4.95
N PHE A 107 -19.98 -7.71 -5.38
CA PHE A 107 -19.69 -7.97 -6.79
C PHE A 107 -19.71 -9.47 -7.09
N SER A 108 -20.30 -9.84 -8.21
CA SER A 108 -20.26 -11.20 -8.76
C SER A 108 -19.61 -11.20 -10.12
N ARG A 109 -18.99 -12.32 -10.50
CA ARG A 109 -18.33 -12.50 -11.80
C ARG A 109 -18.83 -13.78 -12.46
N LEU A 110 -19.15 -13.71 -13.75
CA LEU A 110 -19.50 -14.88 -14.55
C LEU A 110 -18.26 -15.72 -14.82
N ASN A 111 -18.29 -16.99 -14.39
CA ASN A 111 -17.34 -17.97 -14.84
C ASN A 111 -17.78 -18.52 -16.20
N ARG A 112 -17.34 -17.89 -17.29
CA ARG A 112 -17.71 -18.30 -18.66
C ARG A 112 -17.39 -19.77 -18.98
N THR A 113 -16.38 -20.35 -18.33
CA THR A 113 -16.03 -21.78 -18.54
C THR A 113 -17.11 -22.71 -17.98
N LEU A 114 -17.75 -22.30 -16.88
CA LEU A 114 -18.74 -23.11 -16.18
C LEU A 114 -20.18 -22.65 -16.40
N GLY A 115 -20.37 -21.46 -16.98
CA GLY A 115 -21.69 -20.86 -17.17
C GLY A 115 -22.41 -20.54 -15.86
N VAL A 116 -21.67 -20.32 -14.77
CA VAL A 116 -22.21 -20.02 -13.44
C VAL A 116 -21.56 -18.77 -12.87
N TRP A 117 -22.30 -18.05 -12.02
CA TRP A 117 -21.80 -16.86 -11.33
C TRP A 117 -20.95 -17.25 -10.13
N GLU A 118 -19.92 -16.46 -9.86
CA GLU A 118 -19.00 -16.64 -8.75
C GLU A 118 -18.89 -15.36 -7.90
N SER A 119 -18.77 -15.55 -6.59
CA SER A 119 -18.62 -14.47 -5.62
C SER A 119 -17.60 -14.83 -4.55
N LYS A 120 -16.71 -13.88 -4.22
CA LYS A 120 -15.84 -13.96 -3.04
C LYS A 120 -16.54 -13.34 -1.84
N MET A 121 -16.90 -14.16 -0.85
CA MET A 121 -17.74 -13.75 0.28
C MET A 121 -16.88 -13.09 1.38
N GLY A 122 -16.40 -11.87 1.15
CA GLY A 122 -15.51 -11.17 2.09
C GLY A 122 -14.22 -11.96 2.32
N LYS A 123 -13.89 -12.28 3.58
CA LYS A 123 -12.73 -13.13 3.95
C LYS A 123 -13.00 -14.64 3.78
N CYS A 124 -14.25 -15.05 3.55
CA CYS A 124 -14.64 -16.45 3.41
C CYS A 124 -14.29 -17.01 2.01
N ALA A 125 -14.74 -18.23 1.72
CA ALA A 125 -14.51 -18.89 0.44
C ALA A 125 -15.09 -18.10 -0.76
N ARG A 126 -14.50 -18.30 -1.94
CA ARG A 126 -15.14 -17.98 -3.22
C ARG A 126 -16.04 -19.14 -3.62
N ILE A 127 -17.28 -18.82 -3.97
CA ILE A 127 -18.31 -19.81 -4.26
C ILE A 127 -18.99 -19.52 -5.60
N THR A 128 -19.46 -20.57 -6.27
CA THR A 128 -20.43 -20.46 -7.36
C THR A 128 -21.84 -20.29 -6.80
N HIS A 129 -22.74 -19.66 -7.57
CA HIS A 129 -24.15 -19.51 -7.23
C HIS A 129 -24.98 -19.19 -8.49
N PRO A 130 -26.31 -19.42 -8.47
CA PRO A 130 -27.22 -18.80 -9.43
C PRO A 130 -27.12 -17.28 -9.38
N ARG A 131 -27.32 -16.58 -10.50
CA ARG A 131 -27.13 -15.12 -10.62
C ARG A 131 -27.73 -14.35 -9.45
N GLU A 132 -29.04 -14.50 -9.24
CA GLU A 132 -29.81 -13.75 -8.23
C GLU A 132 -29.78 -14.36 -6.81
N ALA A 133 -28.94 -15.37 -6.56
CA ALA A 133 -28.98 -16.13 -5.30
C ALA A 133 -28.52 -15.34 -4.08
N LEU A 134 -27.76 -14.26 -4.28
CA LEU A 134 -27.28 -13.38 -3.21
C LEU A 134 -28.19 -12.18 -2.97
N ALA A 135 -29.36 -12.13 -3.62
CA ALA A 135 -30.34 -11.09 -3.35
C ALA A 135 -30.86 -11.21 -1.92
N GLY A 136 -30.89 -10.10 -1.19
CA GLY A 136 -31.33 -10.09 0.20
C GLY A 136 -30.92 -8.83 0.95
N PRO A 137 -31.20 -8.74 2.26
CA PRO A 137 -30.96 -7.52 3.05
C PRO A 137 -29.50 -7.06 3.06
N SER A 138 -28.53 -7.98 2.97
CA SER A 138 -27.11 -7.65 3.07
C SER A 138 -26.54 -7.01 1.80
N TYR A 139 -26.89 -7.55 0.63
CA TYR A 139 -26.34 -7.12 -0.67
C TYR A 139 -27.34 -6.38 -1.56
N GLY A 140 -28.61 -6.40 -1.22
CA GLY A 140 -29.68 -5.79 -2.00
C GLY A 140 -29.96 -6.58 -3.28
N ASN A 141 -29.96 -5.88 -4.41
CA ASN A 141 -30.21 -6.47 -5.73
C ASN A 141 -29.12 -6.05 -6.71
N ILE A 142 -29.00 -6.77 -7.82
CA ILE A 142 -28.15 -6.37 -8.93
C ILE A 142 -28.71 -5.07 -9.53
N ARG A 143 -27.84 -4.08 -9.74
CA ARG A 143 -28.22 -2.74 -10.24
C ARG A 143 -27.37 -2.27 -11.41
N ALA A 144 -26.20 -2.87 -11.64
CA ALA A 144 -25.33 -2.53 -12.75
C ALA A 144 -24.58 -3.75 -13.28
N HIS A 145 -24.23 -3.70 -14.56
CA HIS A 145 -23.65 -4.81 -15.31
C HIS A 145 -22.46 -4.33 -16.12
N TYR A 146 -21.38 -5.12 -16.10
CA TYR A 146 -20.19 -4.81 -16.88
C TYR A 146 -19.72 -6.01 -17.67
N ARG A 147 -19.28 -5.75 -18.90
CA ARG A 147 -18.64 -6.72 -19.78
C ARG A 147 -17.14 -6.49 -19.75
N ILE A 148 -16.37 -7.58 -19.72
CA ILE A 148 -14.92 -7.51 -19.82
C ILE A 148 -14.54 -7.35 -21.30
N ALA A 149 -14.25 -6.12 -21.76
CA ALA A 149 -13.86 -5.84 -23.14
C ALA A 149 -12.38 -6.17 -23.41
N ARG A 150 -11.49 -5.90 -22.44
CA ARG A 150 -10.11 -6.44 -22.39
C ARG A 150 -9.72 -6.87 -20.97
N PRO A 151 -8.94 -7.95 -20.80
CA PRO A 151 -8.41 -8.33 -19.49
C PRO A 151 -7.56 -7.19 -18.92
N ALA A 152 -7.62 -6.99 -17.59
CA ALA A 152 -6.86 -5.95 -16.89
C ALA A 152 -5.38 -5.98 -17.33
N PRO A 153 -4.77 -4.83 -17.66
CA PRO A 153 -3.39 -4.77 -18.12
C PRO A 153 -2.44 -5.48 -17.15
N ALA A 154 -1.43 -6.13 -17.71
CA ALA A 154 -0.38 -6.83 -16.97
C ALA A 154 0.52 -5.86 -16.17
N ASP A 155 0.36 -4.55 -16.38
CA ASP A 155 1.29 -3.49 -15.97
C ASP A 155 1.12 -3.02 -14.52
N LEU A 156 0.19 -3.61 -13.76
CA LEU A 156 0.04 -3.29 -12.35
C LEU A 156 1.14 -3.99 -11.55
N ILE A 157 2.02 -3.18 -10.96
CA ILE A 157 3.18 -3.70 -10.24
C ILE A 157 2.69 -4.54 -9.07
N ARG A 158 3.18 -5.78 -9.01
CA ARG A 158 2.86 -6.68 -7.90
C ARG A 158 3.39 -6.09 -6.61
N ALA A 159 2.59 -6.22 -5.55
CA ALA A 159 3.08 -5.92 -4.21
C ALA A 159 4.37 -6.74 -4.00
N PRO A 160 5.48 -6.12 -3.55
CA PRO A 160 6.69 -6.86 -3.25
C PRO A 160 6.38 -7.93 -2.21
N SER A 161 6.86 -9.15 -2.42
CA SER A 161 6.74 -10.25 -1.44
C SER A 161 7.64 -10.07 -0.20
N ALA A 162 8.22 -8.89 -0.02
CA ALA A 162 9.26 -8.61 0.97
C ALA A 162 8.70 -8.02 2.27
N HIS A 163 7.40 -8.22 2.57
CA HIS A 163 6.74 -7.69 3.77
C HIS A 163 7.55 -7.95 5.05
N GLY A 164 8.07 -9.17 5.22
CA GLY A 164 8.87 -9.53 6.40
C GLY A 164 10.17 -8.74 6.55
N ARG A 165 10.77 -8.23 5.47
CA ARG A 165 12.02 -7.44 5.55
C ARG A 165 11.76 -6.01 6.02
N LEU A 166 10.70 -5.37 5.55
CA LEU A 166 10.31 -4.03 6.00
C LEU A 166 9.82 -4.05 7.44
N ASP A 167 9.10 -5.11 7.82
CA ASP A 167 8.68 -5.31 9.21
C ASP A 167 9.90 -5.48 10.13
N GLN A 168 10.89 -6.29 9.74
CA GLN A 168 12.12 -6.44 10.53
C GLN A 168 12.87 -5.12 10.66
N LEU A 169 13.05 -4.39 9.56
CA LEU A 169 13.72 -3.08 9.57
C LEU A 169 13.02 -2.07 10.49
N ALA A 170 11.67 -2.03 10.47
CA ALA A 170 10.91 -1.17 11.37
C ALA A 170 11.02 -1.60 12.83
N GLN A 171 11.07 -2.92 13.11
CA GLN A 171 11.29 -3.45 14.45
C GLN A 171 12.69 -3.11 14.98
N ASP A 172 13.72 -3.24 14.15
CA ASP A 172 15.10 -2.89 14.52
C ASP A 172 15.20 -1.40 14.84
N LEU A 173 14.58 -0.55 14.02
CA LEU A 173 14.52 0.89 14.26
C LEU A 173 13.77 1.21 15.57
N ALA A 174 12.68 0.51 15.87
CA ALA A 174 11.94 0.67 17.11
C ALA A 174 12.74 0.21 18.34
N GLY A 175 13.54 -0.84 18.21
CA GLY A 175 14.43 -1.32 19.27
C GLY A 175 15.53 -0.32 19.61
N VAL A 176 16.12 0.32 18.59
CA VAL A 176 17.24 1.26 18.75
C VAL A 176 16.78 2.69 19.03
N PHE A 177 15.69 3.12 18.41
CA PHE A 177 15.12 4.47 18.51
C PHE A 177 13.62 4.43 18.88
N PRO A 178 13.28 3.98 20.09
CA PRO A 178 11.88 3.78 20.49
C PRO A 178 11.08 5.08 20.50
N LEU A 179 11.68 6.21 20.91
CA LEU A 179 10.98 7.49 20.95
C LEU A 179 10.60 8.00 19.54
N LEU A 180 11.48 7.85 18.56
CA LEU A 180 11.20 8.20 17.16
C LEU A 180 10.05 7.35 16.62
N SER A 181 10.11 6.04 16.86
CA SER A 181 9.09 5.11 16.36
C SER A 181 7.73 5.34 16.99
N THR A 182 7.66 5.61 18.30
CA THR A 182 6.42 5.97 18.98
C THR A 182 5.85 7.27 18.44
N LYS A 183 6.64 8.35 18.36
CA LYS A 183 6.13 9.65 17.83
C LYS A 183 5.68 9.53 16.38
N PHE A 184 6.40 8.75 15.56
CA PHE A 184 5.97 8.45 14.20
C PHE A 184 4.62 7.75 14.19
N ASN A 185 4.46 6.66 14.94
CA ASN A 185 3.20 5.91 14.96
C ASN A 185 2.04 6.79 15.46
N ASP A 186 2.22 7.57 16.52
CA ASP A 186 1.19 8.46 17.04
C ASP A 186 0.77 9.51 15.99
N ALA A 187 1.75 10.14 15.33
CA ALA A 187 1.47 11.12 14.27
C ALA A 187 0.84 10.47 13.03
N TYR A 188 1.32 9.28 12.65
CA TYR A 188 0.83 8.56 11.48
C TYR A 188 -0.60 8.09 11.71
N GLU A 189 -0.92 7.48 12.85
CA GLU A 189 -2.28 7.05 13.17
C GLU A 189 -3.22 8.25 13.34
N GLY A 190 -2.74 9.34 13.95
CA GLY A 190 -3.48 10.61 14.02
C GLY A 190 -3.83 11.16 12.63
N TRP A 191 -2.86 11.18 11.71
CA TRP A 191 -3.08 11.57 10.32
C TRP A 191 -3.98 10.59 9.55
N TRP A 192 -3.75 9.29 9.74
CA TRP A 192 -4.48 8.20 9.09
C TRP A 192 -5.95 8.15 9.51
N SER A 193 -6.25 8.46 10.78
CA SER A 193 -7.61 8.51 11.30
C SER A 193 -8.51 9.56 10.63
N LEU A 194 -7.91 10.57 9.99
CA LEU A 194 -8.64 11.60 9.25
C LEU A 194 -9.07 11.09 7.86
N TRP A 195 -8.43 10.03 7.37
CA TRP A 195 -8.65 9.53 6.02
C TRP A 195 -10.10 9.07 5.77
N PRO A 196 -10.73 8.26 6.65
CA PRO A 196 -12.11 7.82 6.45
C PRO A 196 -13.13 8.97 6.34
N ALA A 197 -12.91 10.09 7.04
CA ALA A 197 -13.80 11.27 7.01
C ALA A 197 -13.61 12.13 5.74
N ILE A 198 -12.53 11.92 5.00
CA ILE A 198 -12.10 12.70 3.85
C ILE A 198 -12.39 11.99 2.51
N ILE A 199 -12.56 10.66 2.54
CA ILE A 199 -13.02 9.86 1.39
C ILE A 199 -14.56 9.88 1.18
N PRO A 200 -15.32 10.96 1.44
CA PRO A 200 -16.61 11.11 0.76
C PRO A 200 -16.53 11.62 -0.68
N LYS A 201 -15.51 12.42 -1.06
CA LYS A 201 -15.43 13.04 -2.40
C LYS A 201 -14.23 12.52 -3.17
N ALA A 202 -14.44 11.62 -4.12
CA ALA A 202 -13.34 10.95 -4.84
C ALA A 202 -12.78 11.78 -6.01
N ASP A 203 -13.04 13.08 -6.02
CA ASP A 203 -12.89 13.91 -7.22
C ASP A 203 -11.96 15.11 -6.95
N GLU A 204 -11.46 15.23 -5.72
CA GLU A 204 -10.58 16.30 -5.31
C GLU A 204 -9.30 15.70 -4.72
N ARG A 205 -8.17 16.33 -5.07
CA ARG A 205 -6.82 16.15 -4.49
C ARG A 205 -6.89 15.80 -3.00
N PRO A 206 -5.87 15.13 -2.37
CA PRO A 206 -5.83 15.03 -0.92
C PRO A 206 -6.15 16.41 -0.34
N PRO A 207 -7.24 16.58 0.44
CA PRO A 207 -7.74 17.91 0.74
C PRO A 207 -6.60 18.71 1.31
N THR A 208 -6.45 19.97 0.90
CA THR A 208 -5.40 20.85 1.40
C THR A 208 -5.32 20.83 2.93
N GLY A 209 -6.46 20.69 3.61
CA GLY A 209 -6.53 20.54 5.07
C GLY A 209 -5.80 19.33 5.66
N LEU A 210 -5.60 18.26 4.90
CA LEU A 210 -4.89 17.07 5.34
C LEU A 210 -3.37 17.18 5.16
N LEU A 211 -2.91 17.85 4.10
CA LEU A 211 -1.50 18.21 3.91
C LEU A 211 -1.08 19.39 4.81
N GLN A 212 -2.05 20.09 5.39
CA GLN A 212 -1.84 21.18 6.35
C GLN A 212 -2.06 20.74 7.81
N HIS A 213 -2.45 19.49 8.05
CA HIS A 213 -2.72 19.00 9.40
C HIS A 213 -1.42 18.86 10.21
N ASP A 214 -1.46 19.20 11.50
CA ASP A 214 -0.30 19.15 12.40
C ASP A 214 0.36 17.77 12.44
N ALA A 215 -0.43 16.69 12.36
CA ALA A 215 0.08 15.32 12.30
C ALA A 215 0.88 15.03 11.02
N TYR A 216 0.48 15.60 9.88
CA TYR A 216 1.25 15.52 8.64
C TYR A 216 2.54 16.33 8.74
N GLY A 217 2.45 17.57 9.26
CA GLY A 217 3.62 18.42 9.52
C GLY A 217 4.60 17.79 10.51
N ALA A 218 4.11 17.08 11.52
CA ALA A 218 4.96 16.35 12.46
C ALA A 218 5.81 15.28 11.77
N ILE A 219 5.23 14.55 10.81
CA ILE A 219 5.97 13.51 10.08
C ILE A 219 6.92 14.14 9.08
N VAL A 220 6.42 15.06 8.24
CA VAL A 220 7.19 15.60 7.11
C VAL A 220 8.23 16.63 7.56
N LEU A 221 7.82 17.63 8.35
CA LEU A 221 8.67 18.78 8.69
C LEU A 221 9.54 18.50 9.92
N ASN A 222 8.99 17.82 10.94
CA ASN A 222 9.71 17.65 12.21
C ASN A 222 10.54 16.35 12.25
N MET A 223 10.04 15.26 11.68
CA MET A 223 10.74 13.96 11.66
C MET A 223 11.49 13.72 10.34
N GLY A 224 10.89 14.11 9.22
CA GLY A 224 11.53 14.14 7.90
C GLY A 224 12.12 12.78 7.47
N PRO A 225 13.32 12.75 6.85
CA PRO A 225 13.92 11.53 6.33
C PRO A 225 14.17 10.41 7.35
N ARG A 226 14.17 10.73 8.65
CA ARG A 226 14.42 9.77 9.74
C ARG A 226 13.37 8.67 9.81
N THR A 227 12.15 8.97 9.35
CA THR A 227 11.00 8.05 9.42
C THR A 227 10.76 7.29 8.13
N LEU A 228 11.58 7.46 7.08
CA LEU A 228 11.41 6.75 5.80
C LEU A 228 11.22 5.23 5.94
N PRO A 229 11.99 4.50 6.78
CA PRO A 229 11.76 3.07 6.99
C PRO A 229 10.33 2.77 7.47
N LEU A 230 9.83 3.60 8.39
CA LEU A 230 8.51 3.45 8.99
C LEU A 230 7.40 3.86 8.02
N VAL A 231 7.61 4.88 7.20
CA VAL A 231 6.68 5.29 6.12
C VAL A 231 6.55 4.18 5.08
N VAL A 232 7.69 3.65 4.61
CA VAL A 232 7.71 2.56 3.60
C VAL A 232 7.13 1.28 4.18
N GLN A 233 7.35 1.00 5.48
CA GLN A 233 6.69 -0.10 6.19
C GLN A 233 5.17 0.07 6.21
N LYS A 234 4.61 1.27 6.33
CA LYS A 234 3.15 1.45 6.22
C LYS A 234 2.68 1.25 4.77
N MET A 235 3.43 1.75 3.78
CA MET A 235 3.10 1.62 2.34
C MET A 235 3.05 0.18 1.84
N GLN A 236 3.61 -0.80 2.56
CA GLN A 236 3.53 -2.21 2.16
C GLN A 236 2.10 -2.78 2.24
N PHE A 237 1.19 -2.09 2.92
CA PHE A 237 -0.21 -2.47 3.05
C PHE A 237 -1.06 -1.63 2.09
N SER A 238 -1.83 -2.28 1.23
CA SER A 238 -2.59 -1.59 0.16
C SER A 238 -3.62 -0.59 0.68
N ASN A 239 -4.15 -0.81 1.89
CA ASN A 239 -5.06 0.12 2.55
C ASN A 239 -4.35 1.37 3.08
N HIS A 240 -3.03 1.39 3.20
CA HIS A 240 -2.22 2.50 3.68
C HIS A 240 -1.53 3.30 2.56
N GLY A 241 -1.93 3.08 1.30
CA GLY A 241 -1.24 3.73 0.20
C GLY A 241 -1.18 5.26 0.23
N PRO A 242 -2.03 6.02 0.98
CA PRO A 242 -1.86 7.46 1.05
C PRO A 242 -0.53 7.87 1.66
N ALA A 243 0.13 6.97 2.39
CA ALA A 243 1.49 7.15 2.88
C ALA A 243 2.50 7.49 1.77
N VAL A 244 2.21 7.20 0.49
CA VAL A 244 3.04 7.65 -0.64
C VAL A 244 3.21 9.18 -0.68
N TYR A 245 2.21 9.96 -0.26
CA TYR A 245 2.31 11.42 -0.19
C TYR A 245 3.31 11.87 0.87
N ILE A 246 3.34 11.18 2.01
CA ILE A 246 4.35 11.42 3.05
C ILE A 246 5.73 11.06 2.51
N TYR A 247 5.87 9.91 1.85
CA TYR A 247 7.13 9.48 1.25
C TYR A 247 7.65 10.51 0.23
N GLU A 248 6.82 10.88 -0.73
CA GLU A 248 7.17 11.86 -1.77
C GLU A 248 7.55 13.20 -1.13
N ARG A 249 6.79 13.68 -0.16
CA ARG A 249 7.07 14.96 0.49
C ARG A 249 8.36 14.97 1.30
N VAL A 250 8.62 13.90 2.06
CA VAL A 250 9.89 13.73 2.80
C VAL A 250 11.08 13.71 1.83
N MET A 251 10.87 13.20 0.62
CA MET A 251 11.86 13.22 -0.45
C MET A 251 11.96 14.60 -1.17
N GLU A 252 10.87 15.38 -1.25
CA GLU A 252 10.80 16.71 -1.90
C GLU A 252 11.51 17.84 -1.16
N ASP A 253 11.43 17.88 0.18
CA ASP A 253 12.02 18.97 1.00
C ASP A 253 13.57 19.01 0.95
N LEU A 254 14.18 18.08 0.20
CA LEU A 254 15.62 17.98 -0.04
C LEU A 254 16.09 18.70 -1.33
N LYS A 255 15.19 19.45 -1.98
CA LYS A 255 15.40 20.49 -3.03
C LYS A 255 16.71 20.42 -3.84
N GLU A 256 16.77 19.46 -4.76
CA GLU A 256 17.26 19.70 -6.11
C GLU A 256 16.74 18.55 -7.00
N TYR A 257 16.03 18.90 -8.07
CA TYR A 257 15.57 18.06 -9.19
C TYR A 257 14.19 17.40 -9.15
N ASP A 258 13.52 17.69 -10.26
CA ASP A 258 12.14 17.47 -10.65
C ASP A 258 11.73 15.99 -10.64
N PHE A 259 10.89 15.64 -9.67
CA PHE A 259 9.94 14.53 -9.74
C PHE A 259 8.51 15.08 -9.70
N ARG A 260 8.30 16.33 -10.14
CA ARG A 260 6.96 16.88 -10.19
C ARG A 260 6.18 16.07 -11.22
N VAL A 261 5.16 15.41 -10.72
CA VAL A 261 3.94 15.23 -11.49
C VAL A 261 3.45 16.64 -11.78
N ASP A 262 3.17 16.93 -13.04
CA ASP A 262 2.47 18.16 -13.39
C ASP A 262 1.24 18.25 -12.47
N GLU A 263 1.13 19.32 -11.67
CA GLU A 263 0.00 19.54 -10.75
C GLU A 263 -1.37 19.49 -11.49
N GLN A 264 -1.33 19.50 -12.82
CA GLN A 264 -2.46 19.46 -13.75
C GLN A 264 -2.74 18.07 -14.35
N SER A 265 -1.85 17.07 -14.26
CA SER A 265 -2.08 15.74 -14.86
C SER A 265 -2.33 14.65 -13.81
N ASP A 266 -3.61 14.32 -13.65
CA ASP A 266 -4.17 13.08 -13.10
C ASP A 266 -3.55 12.52 -11.80
N VAL A 267 -3.93 13.15 -10.68
CA VAL A 267 -3.88 12.52 -9.34
C VAL A 267 -5.15 11.65 -9.08
N THR A 268 -6.08 11.65 -10.04
CA THR A 268 -7.39 11.00 -10.03
C THR A 268 -7.33 9.49 -10.28
N ASN A 269 -6.18 8.96 -10.70
CA ASN A 269 -6.02 7.54 -11.00
C ASN A 269 -5.35 6.78 -9.84
N TYR A 270 -6.13 6.07 -9.03
CA TYR A 270 -5.58 5.22 -7.95
C TYR A 270 -4.62 4.11 -8.48
N ILE A 271 -4.59 3.81 -9.79
CA ILE A 271 -3.54 2.97 -10.42
C ILE A 271 -2.20 3.65 -10.37
N ASP A 272 -2.15 4.90 -10.83
CA ASP A 272 -0.90 5.65 -10.88
C ASP A 272 -0.37 5.80 -9.47
N TRP A 273 -1.24 6.08 -8.52
CA TRP A 273 -0.91 6.13 -7.12
C TRP A 273 -0.45 4.78 -6.53
N LEU A 274 -1.12 3.66 -6.81
CA LEU A 274 -0.69 2.34 -6.31
C LEU A 274 0.62 1.90 -6.96
N ASN A 275 0.76 2.12 -8.26
CA ASN A 275 2.00 1.82 -8.98
C ASN A 275 3.13 2.71 -8.49
N ARG A 276 2.88 3.99 -8.19
CA ARG A 276 3.85 4.89 -7.53
C ARG A 276 4.24 4.35 -6.17
N MET A 277 3.27 3.98 -5.33
CA MET A 277 3.52 3.37 -4.03
C MET A 277 4.39 2.12 -4.16
N TRP A 278 4.02 1.16 -5.02
CA TRP A 278 4.78 -0.08 -5.19
C TRP A 278 6.16 0.15 -5.80
N LYS A 279 6.31 1.08 -6.76
CA LYS A 279 7.63 1.49 -7.27
C LYS A 279 8.51 2.04 -6.17
N SER A 280 7.98 2.93 -5.33
CA SER A 280 8.70 3.52 -4.20
C SER A 280 9.12 2.45 -3.18
N VAL A 281 8.23 1.52 -2.85
CA VAL A 281 8.54 0.40 -1.95
C VAL A 281 9.63 -0.51 -2.55
N LEU A 282 9.49 -0.90 -3.83
CA LEU A 282 10.47 -1.74 -4.52
C LEU A 282 11.84 -1.08 -4.64
N LEU A 283 11.87 0.21 -4.97
CA LEU A 283 13.10 0.98 -5.02
C LEU A 283 13.75 1.01 -3.64
N TYR A 284 13.00 1.37 -2.60
CA TYR A 284 13.52 1.42 -1.24
C TYR A 284 14.07 0.08 -0.76
N LEU A 285 13.40 -1.03 -1.09
CA LEU A 285 13.88 -2.38 -0.82
C LEU A 285 15.19 -2.69 -1.55
N LYS A 286 15.29 -2.39 -2.85
CA LYS A 286 16.53 -2.58 -3.63
C LYS A 286 17.69 -1.82 -2.98
N LEU A 287 17.44 -0.62 -2.47
CA LEU A 287 18.45 0.18 -1.76
C LEU A 287 18.85 -0.41 -0.43
N TYR A 288 17.87 -0.86 0.35
CA TYR A 288 18.15 -1.52 1.61
C TYR A 288 18.97 -2.79 1.41
N GLU A 289 18.64 -3.61 0.42
CA GLU A 289 19.38 -4.82 0.08
C GLU A 289 20.81 -4.51 -0.39
N SER A 290 20.97 -3.52 -1.27
CA SER A 290 22.28 -3.07 -1.72
C SER A 290 23.13 -2.54 -0.57
N PHE A 291 22.51 -1.81 0.36
CA PHE A 291 23.16 -1.34 1.58
C PHE A 291 23.61 -2.51 2.46
N LEU A 292 22.75 -3.50 2.73
CA LEU A 292 23.08 -4.67 3.54
C LEU A 292 24.23 -5.48 2.93
N GLN A 293 24.22 -5.67 1.60
CA GLN A 293 25.30 -6.36 0.90
C GLN A 293 26.62 -5.61 1.03
N GLY A 294 26.62 -4.29 0.85
CA GLY A 294 27.79 -3.47 1.08
C GLY A 294 28.28 -3.55 2.53
N ALA A 295 27.36 -3.43 3.49
CA ALA A 295 27.63 -3.53 4.92
C ALA A 295 28.37 -4.82 5.27
N GLU A 296 27.90 -5.96 4.75
CA GLU A 296 28.54 -7.26 4.91
C GLU A 296 29.94 -7.31 4.28
N ILE A 297 30.13 -6.82 3.05
CA ILE A 297 31.44 -6.74 2.40
C ILE A 297 32.42 -5.93 3.26
N THR A 298 31.96 -4.82 3.83
CA THR A 298 32.79 -3.93 4.65
C THR A 298 33.25 -4.59 5.94
N ARG A 299 32.34 -5.33 6.59
CA ARG A 299 32.65 -6.14 7.77
C ARG A 299 33.70 -7.20 7.47
N ASN A 300 33.61 -7.82 6.30
CA ASN A 300 34.47 -8.95 5.93
C ASN A 300 35.82 -8.55 5.30
N ALA A 301 35.88 -7.45 4.54
CA ALA A 301 37.03 -7.09 3.72
C ALA A 301 37.88 -5.93 4.28
N GLY A 302 37.41 -5.22 5.31
CA GLY A 302 38.15 -4.08 5.89
C GLY A 302 38.28 -2.87 4.96
N GLY A 303 37.59 -2.84 3.80
CA GLY A 303 37.55 -1.70 2.88
C GLY A 303 36.55 -1.89 1.74
N GLY A 304 35.91 -0.78 1.32
CA GLY A 304 35.13 -0.68 0.08
C GLY A 304 33.60 -0.61 0.18
N LEU A 305 33.00 -0.11 1.27
CA LEU A 305 31.55 0.05 1.36
C LEU A 305 31.00 0.98 0.26
N TYR A 306 31.66 2.12 0.11
CA TYR A 306 31.16 3.20 -0.73
C TYR A 306 31.23 2.85 -2.21
N ASP A 307 32.30 2.21 -2.68
CA ASP A 307 32.44 1.92 -4.12
C ASP A 307 31.33 0.94 -4.59
N ASN A 308 30.95 -0.03 -3.73
CA ASN A 308 29.85 -0.95 -4.01
C ASN A 308 28.45 -0.31 -3.83
N ILE A 309 28.29 0.57 -2.85
CA ILE A 309 27.04 1.33 -2.66
C ILE A 309 26.87 2.35 -3.80
N GLU A 310 27.93 3.02 -4.23
CA GLU A 310 27.96 3.98 -5.33
C GLU A 310 27.69 3.25 -6.65
N GLU A 311 28.34 2.13 -6.94
CA GLU A 311 28.02 1.31 -8.11
C GLU A 311 26.55 0.86 -8.08
N ALA A 312 26.04 0.34 -6.95
CA ALA A 312 24.62 -0.04 -6.83
C ALA A 312 23.62 1.14 -6.91
N ILE A 313 24.06 2.36 -6.59
CA ILE A 313 23.27 3.60 -6.60
C ILE A 313 23.31 4.30 -7.97
N TYR A 314 24.39 4.17 -8.73
CA TYR A 314 24.67 4.94 -9.96
C TYR A 314 24.67 4.10 -11.26
N ASP A 315 24.55 2.77 -11.20
CA ASP A 315 24.60 1.88 -12.39
C ASP A 315 23.30 1.87 -13.25
N ASP A 316 22.31 2.73 -12.96
CA ASP A 316 21.07 2.85 -13.75
C ASP A 316 21.09 4.01 -14.78
N GLY A 317 22.23 4.64 -15.04
CA GLY A 317 22.42 5.59 -16.16
C GLY A 317 21.69 6.93 -16.05
N ASP A 318 20.90 7.16 -15.00
CA ASP A 318 20.23 8.42 -14.70
C ASP A 318 20.93 9.17 -13.55
N ASN A 319 20.87 10.50 -13.53
CA ASN A 319 21.48 11.39 -12.53
C ASN A 319 20.83 11.30 -11.12
N THR A 320 20.60 10.10 -10.59
CA THR A 320 19.90 9.79 -9.32
C THR A 320 20.78 9.81 -8.07
N GLY A 321 22.09 10.05 -8.22
CA GLY A 321 23.11 9.93 -7.17
C GLY A 321 22.90 10.67 -5.86
N SER A 322 22.39 11.91 -5.90
CA SER A 322 22.14 12.71 -4.69
C SER A 322 20.90 12.23 -3.91
N ARG A 323 19.90 11.70 -4.61
CA ARG A 323 18.58 11.28 -4.09
C ARG A 323 18.68 10.08 -3.16
N LEU A 324 19.64 9.19 -3.45
CA LEU A 324 19.81 7.90 -2.81
C LEU A 324 20.57 7.97 -1.48
N THR A 325 21.31 9.06 -1.25
CA THR A 325 22.16 9.22 -0.07
C THR A 325 21.34 9.48 1.20
N VAL A 326 20.17 10.12 1.08
CA VAL A 326 19.29 10.44 2.22
C VAL A 326 18.37 9.27 2.58
N SER A 327 17.90 8.50 1.59
CA SER A 327 17.07 7.32 1.83
C SER A 327 17.80 6.20 2.59
N ILE A 328 19.13 6.14 2.49
CA ILE A 328 19.98 5.16 3.21
C ILE A 328 20.47 5.66 4.58
N LEU A 329 20.27 6.94 4.91
CA LEU A 329 20.73 7.51 6.17
C LEU A 329 20.18 6.77 7.41
N PRO A 330 18.87 6.40 7.45
CA PRO A 330 18.34 5.58 8.54
C PRO A 330 19.06 4.25 8.71
N PHE A 331 19.49 3.60 7.60
CA PHE A 331 20.20 2.33 7.66
C PHE A 331 21.60 2.49 8.24
N ILE A 332 22.33 3.51 7.81
CA ILE A 332 23.68 3.80 8.33
C ILE A 332 23.63 4.12 9.83
N ILE A 333 22.62 4.88 10.26
CA ILE A 333 22.45 5.24 11.66
C ILE A 333 22.03 4.03 12.51
N LEU A 334 21.19 3.15 11.97
CA LEU A 334 20.84 1.88 12.60
C LEU A 334 22.09 1.01 12.80
N GLU A 335 22.85 0.75 11.73
CA GLU A 335 24.06 -0.05 11.77
C GLU A 335 25.15 0.52 12.70
N TYR A 336 25.31 1.84 12.74
CA TYR A 336 26.22 2.49 13.69
C TYR A 336 25.84 2.20 15.15
N ARG A 337 24.55 2.22 15.46
CA ARG A 337 24.07 1.98 16.83
C ARG A 337 24.18 0.51 17.23
N THR A 338 23.94 -0.40 16.29
CA THR A 338 24.05 -1.86 16.53
C THR A 338 25.50 -2.33 16.55
N HIS A 339 26.35 -1.75 15.69
CA HIS A 339 27.75 -2.13 15.49
C HIS A 339 28.70 -0.92 15.57
N PRO A 340 28.84 -0.27 16.73
CA PRO A 340 29.61 0.97 16.88
C PRO A 340 31.13 0.82 16.65
N SER A 341 31.64 -0.41 16.68
CA SER A 341 33.06 -0.71 16.42
C SER A 341 33.43 -0.74 14.93
N GLU A 342 32.44 -0.80 14.05
CA GLU A 342 32.62 -0.94 12.60
C GLU A 342 32.88 0.43 11.92
N PRO A 343 33.56 0.45 10.75
CA PRO A 343 34.07 1.69 10.13
C PRO A 343 32.98 2.46 9.36
N TRP A 344 31.79 2.61 9.96
CA TRP A 344 30.72 3.46 9.43
C TRP A 344 31.20 4.90 9.20
N ASP A 345 32.22 5.33 9.96
CA ASP A 345 32.85 6.65 9.91
C ASP A 345 33.35 7.08 8.54
N ALA A 346 33.79 6.15 7.70
CA ALA A 346 34.17 6.49 6.33
C ALA A 346 32.97 6.92 5.45
N ILE A 347 31.78 6.34 5.66
CA ILE A 347 30.60 6.56 4.84
C ILE A 347 29.90 7.85 5.22
N LEU A 348 29.60 8.06 6.51
CA LEU A 348 29.01 9.33 6.92
C LEU A 348 29.95 10.51 6.65
N ARG A 349 31.28 10.34 6.74
CA ARG A 349 32.22 11.39 6.33
C ARG A 349 32.07 11.77 4.85
N ARG A 350 31.81 10.80 3.95
CA ARG A 350 31.58 11.08 2.51
C ARG A 350 30.18 11.66 2.24
N ILE A 351 29.17 11.22 2.98
CA ILE A 351 27.79 11.75 2.89
C ILE A 351 27.69 13.20 3.41
N VAL A 352 28.39 13.51 4.52
CA VAL A 352 28.20 14.74 5.30
C VAL A 352 29.14 15.88 4.88
N LYS A 353 30.17 15.65 4.06
CA LYS A 353 31.22 16.67 3.85
C LYS A 353 31.76 16.78 2.41
N LYS A 354 31.51 17.96 1.80
CA LYS A 354 32.56 18.80 1.19
C LYS A 354 33.42 19.51 2.27
N ALA A 355 33.84 18.81 3.31
CA ALA A 355 34.57 19.42 4.44
C ALA A 355 35.70 18.53 4.98
N PRO A 356 36.70 19.11 5.67
CA PRO A 356 38.02 18.50 5.74
C PRO A 356 38.13 17.34 6.74
N ILE A 357 39.11 16.47 6.43
CA ILE A 357 39.36 15.10 6.89
C ILE A 357 39.84 14.99 8.36
N ASN A 358 40.14 16.09 9.03
CA ASN A 358 41.08 16.06 10.16
C ASN A 358 40.51 16.08 11.60
N ALA A 359 39.24 15.79 11.91
CA ALA A 359 38.88 15.70 13.34
C ALA A 359 39.21 14.31 13.94
N PRO A 360 39.91 14.28 15.10
CA PRO A 360 40.55 13.08 15.62
C PRO A 360 39.65 12.16 16.48
N ASN A 361 38.35 12.46 16.65
CA ASN A 361 37.47 11.61 17.46
C ASN A 361 36.19 11.22 16.71
N ARG A 362 35.94 9.91 16.57
CA ARG A 362 34.77 9.31 15.91
C ARG A 362 33.46 9.79 16.55
N ASP A 363 33.40 9.82 17.88
CA ASP A 363 32.20 10.20 18.61
C ASP A 363 31.74 11.63 18.31
N ASN A 364 32.68 12.54 18.04
CA ASN A 364 32.36 13.96 17.80
C ASN A 364 31.64 14.21 16.48
N TYR A 365 31.76 13.31 15.50
CA TYR A 365 31.01 13.40 14.24
C TYR A 365 29.66 12.72 14.31
N TYR A 366 29.61 11.60 15.03
CA TYR A 366 28.47 10.69 15.05
C TYR A 366 27.42 11.08 16.06
N LYS A 367 27.88 11.51 17.25
CA LYS A 367 27.00 11.91 18.33
C LYS A 367 26.01 13.00 17.89
N PRO A 368 26.39 14.06 17.16
CA PRO A 368 25.43 15.03 16.62
C PRO A 368 24.39 14.42 15.66
N TRP A 369 24.72 13.40 14.88
CA TRP A 369 23.76 12.75 13.96
C TRP A 369 22.88 11.72 14.65
N ALA A 370 23.45 10.94 15.56
CA ALA A 370 22.74 9.98 16.38
C ALA A 370 21.85 10.68 17.41
N ASP A 371 22.28 11.84 17.91
CA ASP A 371 21.49 12.76 18.72
C ASP A 371 20.49 13.48 17.81
N TRP A 372 20.84 13.97 16.61
CA TRP A 372 19.84 14.48 15.64
C TRP A 372 18.76 13.43 15.38
N PHE A 373 19.11 12.18 15.10
CA PHE A 373 18.16 11.10 14.83
C PHE A 373 17.30 10.73 16.06
N ALA A 374 17.85 10.84 17.27
CA ALA A 374 17.16 10.56 18.52
C ALA A 374 16.41 11.76 19.12
N GLU A 375 16.83 12.98 18.83
CA GLU A 375 16.28 14.24 19.32
C GLU A 375 15.12 14.66 18.42
N LEU A 376 13.95 14.74 19.04
CA LEU A 376 12.76 15.31 18.47
C LEU A 376 12.54 16.63 19.20
N SER A 377 13.41 17.61 18.93
CA SER A 377 13.36 18.92 19.56
C SER A 377 12.11 19.68 19.11
N SER A 378 11.41 20.26 20.08
CA SER A 378 10.19 21.07 19.90
C SER A 378 10.50 22.51 19.46
N THR A 379 11.43 22.72 18.54
CA THR A 379 11.94 24.05 18.14
C THR A 379 12.03 24.09 16.61
N ASN A 380 11.37 24.96 15.83
CA ASN A 380 10.85 26.32 16.02
C ASN A 380 9.70 26.53 14.99
N ASN A 381 8.51 27.02 15.38
CA ASN A 381 8.15 28.44 15.33
C ASN A 381 9.20 29.35 14.67
N ASN A 382 9.30 29.31 13.33
CA ASN A 382 9.58 30.46 12.46
C ASN A 382 9.68 29.96 11.01
N ALA A 383 8.56 29.98 10.29
CA ALA A 383 8.57 30.10 8.84
C ALA A 383 8.74 31.59 8.48
N PRO A 384 9.54 31.95 7.46
CA PRO A 384 9.32 33.20 6.74
C PRO A 384 7.97 33.18 5.99
#